data_AF-A0A431URS2-F1
#
_entry.id   AF-A0A431URS2-F1
#
_cell.length_a   1.000
_cell.length_b   1.000
_cell.length_c   1.000
_cell.angle_alpha   90.00
_cell.angle_beta   90.00
_cell.angle_gamma   90.00
#
_symmetry.space_group_name_H-M   'P 1'
#
loop_
_entity.id
_entity.type
_entity.pdbx_description
1 polymer ?
#
loop_
_entity_poly.entity_id
_entity_poly.type
_entity_poly.pdbx_seq_one_letter_code
_entity_poly.pdbx_strand_id
1 'polypeptide(L)'
;MKKLLTIAITFSLIFGIFIGVGKEKVSAAPAQDLISVRIAGFSVDGTKWETIGVKQSKAETPVTTTDTLYIRVLFTGYPLTYLAYSNDVNLSHKKVINYQTTPVVDSNKIVTGFVYYFKVESRDLPSISITIKGINQLGQIVNGNTVSFDRE
;
A
#
# COMPACT_ATOMS: atom_id res chain seq x y z
N MET A 1 33.69 -67.11 -9.76
CA MET A 1 33.78 -66.06 -8.71
C MET A 1 34.52 -64.85 -9.28
N LYS A 2 34.15 -63.61 -8.92
CA LYS A 2 34.58 -62.29 -9.47
C LYS A 2 33.58 -61.60 -10.43
N LYS A 3 32.33 -61.41 -10.00
CA LYS A 3 31.39 -60.43 -10.63
C LYS A 3 30.49 -59.74 -9.59
N LEU A 4 31.05 -59.40 -8.41
CA LEU A 4 30.29 -58.79 -7.31
C LEU A 4 31.02 -57.62 -6.64
N LEU A 5 32.02 -57.01 -7.29
CA LEU A 5 32.85 -55.97 -6.67
C LEU A 5 33.02 -54.70 -7.52
N THR A 6 31.99 -54.34 -8.28
CA THR A 6 31.99 -53.10 -9.07
C THR A 6 30.76 -52.22 -8.84
N ILE A 7 29.82 -52.66 -7.99
CA ILE A 7 28.60 -51.88 -7.68
C ILE A 7 28.79 -50.99 -6.43
N ALA A 8 29.81 -51.27 -5.60
CA ALA A 8 30.05 -50.52 -4.36
C ALA A 8 30.80 -49.19 -4.53
N ILE A 9 31.33 -48.87 -5.73
CA ILE A 9 32.14 -47.66 -5.95
C ILE A 9 31.35 -46.56 -6.69
N THR A 10 30.19 -46.88 -7.28
CA THR A 10 29.39 -45.91 -8.05
C THR A 10 28.26 -45.26 -7.24
N PHE A 11 28.16 -45.51 -5.93
CA PHE A 11 27.21 -44.85 -5.04
C PHE A 11 27.84 -43.77 -4.13
N SER A 12 29.16 -43.55 -4.23
CA SER A 12 29.90 -42.64 -3.35
C SER A 12 30.18 -41.25 -3.95
N LEU A 13 29.73 -40.94 -5.17
CA LEU A 13 30.10 -39.69 -5.86
C LEU A 13 28.95 -38.68 -6.06
N ILE A 14 27.77 -38.92 -5.47
CA ILE A 14 26.63 -37.97 -5.55
C ILE A 14 26.32 -37.35 -4.18
N PHE A 15 26.99 -37.79 -3.10
CA PHE A 15 26.71 -37.35 -1.73
C PHE A 15 27.63 -36.20 -1.26
N GLY A 16 27.99 -35.28 -2.15
CA GLY A 16 29.00 -34.28 -1.82
C GLY A 16 28.98 -33.01 -2.66
N ILE A 17 27.83 -32.36 -2.86
CA ILE A 17 27.72 -30.89 -2.90
C ILE A 17 26.30 -30.50 -2.39
N PHE A 18 26.05 -30.63 -1.08
CA PHE A 18 24.93 -29.93 -0.43
C PHE A 18 25.35 -29.36 0.93
N ILE A 19 26.64 -29.04 1.08
CA ILE A 19 27.15 -28.37 2.27
C ILE A 19 27.43 -26.92 1.89
N GLY A 20 26.61 -26.01 2.43
CA GLY A 20 26.96 -24.60 2.48
C GLY A 20 26.11 -23.65 1.64
N VAL A 21 24.80 -23.83 1.55
CA VAL A 21 23.93 -22.65 1.44
C VAL A 21 23.56 -22.28 2.87
N GLY A 22 24.45 -21.53 3.53
CA GLY A 22 24.14 -20.91 4.80
C GLY A 22 22.81 -20.21 4.64
N LYS A 23 21.79 -20.64 5.41
CA LYS A 23 20.58 -19.86 5.57
C LYS A 23 21.05 -18.57 6.22
N GLU A 24 21.30 -17.53 5.43
CA GLU A 24 21.45 -16.19 5.95
C GLU A 24 20.23 -15.99 6.84
N LYS A 25 20.46 -15.88 8.14
CA LYS A 25 19.42 -15.46 9.07
C LYS A 25 19.21 -13.99 8.76
N VAL A 26 18.40 -13.72 7.75
CA VAL A 26 17.90 -12.38 7.47
C VAL A 26 17.08 -12.01 8.69
N SER A 27 17.68 -11.22 9.57
CA SER A 27 16.99 -10.60 10.69
C SER A 27 15.97 -9.65 10.08
N ALA A 28 14.68 -9.96 10.20
CA ALA A 28 13.63 -9.04 9.80
C ALA A 28 13.79 -7.77 10.64
N ALA A 29 14.13 -6.66 9.99
CA ALA A 29 14.09 -5.36 10.64
C ALA A 29 12.65 -5.12 11.12
N PRO A 30 12.45 -4.52 12.30
CA PRO A 30 11.12 -4.20 12.79
C PRO A 30 10.41 -3.30 11.78
N ALA A 31 9.14 -3.61 11.49
CA ALA A 31 8.30 -2.82 10.60
C ALA A 31 8.24 -1.36 11.10
N GLN A 32 8.56 -0.41 10.23
CA GLN A 32 8.55 1.00 10.59
C GLN A 32 7.11 1.43 10.95
N ASP A 33 6.91 2.06 12.11
CA ASP A 33 5.59 2.59 12.47
C ASP A 33 5.12 3.64 11.46
N LEU A 34 3.82 3.87 11.37
CA LEU A 34 3.25 4.83 10.43
C LEU A 34 3.70 6.26 10.78
N ILE A 35 4.38 6.93 9.85
CA ILE A 35 4.90 8.29 10.06
C ILE A 35 4.18 9.36 9.24
N SER A 36 3.58 9.00 8.09
CA SER A 36 2.89 9.97 7.25
C SER A 36 1.82 9.32 6.39
N VAL A 37 0.74 10.06 6.14
CA VAL A 37 -0.33 9.69 5.21
C VAL A 37 -0.54 10.85 4.24
N ARG A 38 -0.67 10.56 2.94
CA ARG A 38 -0.87 11.61 1.93
C ARG A 38 -1.66 11.11 0.75
N ILE A 39 -2.74 11.81 0.39
CA ILE A 39 -3.39 11.67 -0.91
C ILE A 39 -2.40 12.16 -1.97
N ALA A 40 -1.95 11.25 -2.82
CA ALA A 40 -0.91 11.48 -3.83
C ALA A 40 -1.44 11.42 -5.26
N GLY A 41 -2.65 10.89 -5.46
CA GLY A 41 -3.29 10.88 -6.77
C GLY A 41 -4.80 10.86 -6.69
N PHE A 42 -5.42 11.42 -7.72
CA PHE A 42 -6.86 11.56 -7.87
C PHE A 42 -7.27 11.17 -9.29
N SER A 43 -8.44 10.56 -9.45
CA SER A 43 -8.99 10.16 -10.74
C SER A 43 -10.50 9.95 -10.64
N VAL A 44 -11.22 10.15 -11.75
CA VAL A 44 -12.66 9.85 -11.87
C VAL A 44 -12.94 8.60 -12.73
N ASP A 45 -11.92 8.09 -13.44
CA ASP A 45 -12.04 6.91 -14.31
C ASP A 45 -11.17 5.72 -13.85
N GLY A 46 -10.32 5.93 -12.84
CA GLY A 46 -9.40 4.93 -12.28
C GLY A 46 -8.16 4.64 -13.16
N THR A 47 -8.06 5.25 -14.34
CA THR A 47 -7.01 5.00 -15.34
C THR A 47 -6.11 6.21 -15.59
N LYS A 48 -6.68 7.41 -15.70
CA LYS A 48 -5.96 8.68 -15.84
C LYS A 48 -5.84 9.31 -14.47
N TRP A 49 -4.60 9.47 -14.01
CA TRP A 49 -4.30 9.93 -12.67
C TRP A 49 -3.74 11.33 -12.69
N GLU A 50 -4.43 12.23 -12.01
CA GLU A 50 -3.86 13.50 -11.58
C GLU A 50 -2.91 13.24 -10.42
N THR A 51 -1.69 13.79 -10.50
CA THR A 51 -0.74 13.72 -9.39
C THR A 51 -1.01 14.88 -8.45
N ILE A 52 -1.38 14.58 -7.21
CA ILE A 52 -1.59 15.59 -6.18
C ILE A 52 -0.23 15.95 -5.56
N GLY A 53 0.19 17.20 -5.75
CA GLY A 53 1.42 17.75 -5.18
C GLY A 53 1.39 17.78 -3.65
N VAL A 54 2.58 17.84 -3.02
CA VAL A 54 2.71 17.79 -1.54
C VAL A 54 1.96 18.94 -0.84
N LYS A 55 1.84 20.10 -1.49
CA LYS A 55 1.15 21.29 -0.98
C LYS A 55 -0.21 21.54 -1.65
N GLN A 56 -0.62 20.66 -2.57
CA GLN A 56 -1.86 20.81 -3.30
C GLN A 56 -3.02 20.34 -2.42
N SER A 57 -4.03 21.20 -2.26
CA SER A 57 -5.23 20.95 -1.45
C SER A 57 -6.49 20.77 -2.29
N LYS A 58 -6.40 20.93 -3.60
CA LYS A 58 -7.52 20.82 -4.54
C LYS A 58 -7.10 20.04 -5.78
N ALA A 59 -7.88 19.05 -6.18
CA ALA A 59 -7.74 18.36 -7.46
C ALA A 59 -8.29 19.24 -8.58
N GLU A 60 -7.62 19.23 -9.73
CA GLU A 60 -8.01 19.97 -10.94
C GLU A 60 -9.08 19.22 -11.74
N THR A 61 -9.14 17.90 -11.60
CA THR A 61 -10.11 17.05 -12.29
C THR A 61 -11.55 17.38 -11.82
N PRO A 62 -12.45 17.85 -12.71
CA PRO A 62 -13.84 18.09 -12.35
C PRO A 62 -14.56 16.77 -12.08
N VAL A 63 -15.54 16.81 -11.19
CA VAL A 63 -16.29 15.64 -10.72
C VAL A 63 -17.78 15.87 -10.92
N THR A 64 -18.50 14.93 -11.51
CA THR A 64 -19.96 14.96 -11.53
C THR A 64 -20.54 14.23 -10.32
N THR A 65 -21.83 14.45 -10.05
CA THR A 65 -22.53 13.75 -8.95
C THR A 65 -22.58 12.22 -9.15
N THR A 66 -22.50 11.73 -10.39
CA THR A 66 -22.57 10.31 -10.73
C THR A 66 -21.20 9.62 -10.77
N ASP A 67 -20.12 10.36 -10.67
CA ASP A 67 -18.77 9.79 -10.81
C ASP A 67 -18.35 8.99 -9.58
N THR A 68 -17.53 7.98 -9.81
CA THR A 68 -16.76 7.30 -8.78
C THR A 68 -15.40 8.00 -8.66
N LEU A 69 -15.07 8.44 -7.45
CA LEU A 69 -13.75 8.99 -7.15
C LEU A 69 -12.77 7.86 -6.83
N TYR A 70 -11.62 7.88 -7.47
CA TYR A 70 -10.49 6.99 -7.23
C TYR A 70 -9.35 7.79 -6.61
N ILE A 71 -8.84 7.31 -5.48
CA ILE A 71 -7.89 8.04 -4.65
C ILE A 71 -6.70 7.14 -4.36
N ARG A 72 -5.50 7.62 -4.70
CA ARG A 72 -4.22 6.99 -4.32
C ARG A 72 -3.68 7.67 -3.09
N VAL A 73 -3.42 6.90 -2.05
CA VAL A 73 -2.93 7.41 -0.78
C VAL A 73 -1.64 6.69 -0.41
N LEU A 74 -0.59 7.48 -0.23
CA LEU A 74 0.70 7.00 0.24
C LEU A 74 0.72 6.99 1.77
N PHE A 75 0.95 5.82 2.34
CA PHE A 75 1.24 5.61 3.76
C PHE A 75 2.72 5.27 3.86
N THR A 76 3.50 6.09 4.56
CA THR A 76 4.91 5.80 4.86
C THR A 76 4.98 5.17 6.24
N GLY A 77 5.47 3.94 6.31
CA GLY A 77 5.33 3.05 7.46
C GLY A 77 4.05 2.20 7.44
N TYR A 78 3.86 1.42 8.50
CA TYR A 78 2.82 0.39 8.58
C TYR A 78 1.61 0.88 9.41
N PRO A 79 0.45 1.15 8.78
CA PRO A 79 -0.75 1.52 9.53
C PRO A 79 -1.34 0.31 10.26
N LEU A 80 -1.96 0.55 11.42
CA LEU A 80 -2.90 -0.36 12.04
C LEU A 80 -4.22 -0.39 11.25
N THR A 81 -4.72 0.80 10.90
CA THR A 81 -5.90 0.98 10.05
C THR A 81 -5.90 2.40 9.45
N TYR A 82 -6.94 2.74 8.69
CA TYR A 82 -7.16 4.06 8.13
C TYR A 82 -8.55 4.58 8.49
N LEU A 83 -8.70 5.89 8.40
CA LEU A 83 -9.98 6.58 8.51
C LEU A 83 -10.16 7.50 7.31
N ALA A 84 -11.35 7.49 6.74
CA ALA A 84 -11.74 8.34 5.63
C ALA A 84 -12.86 9.29 6.05
N TYR A 85 -12.72 10.55 5.69
CA TYR A 85 -13.65 11.62 6.03
C TYR A 85 -13.97 12.48 4.81
N SER A 86 -15.15 13.08 4.85
CA SER A 86 -15.52 14.22 4.02
C SER A 86 -15.99 15.31 4.97
N ASN A 87 -15.20 16.38 5.11
CA ASN A 87 -15.21 17.26 6.29
C ASN A 87 -15.11 16.45 7.60
N ASP A 88 -16.13 16.53 8.47
CA ASP A 88 -16.19 15.85 9.77
C ASP A 88 -16.99 14.55 9.73
N VAL A 89 -17.56 14.19 8.58
CA VAL A 89 -18.35 12.95 8.43
C VAL A 89 -17.42 11.79 8.15
N ASN A 90 -17.43 10.81 9.06
CA ASN A 90 -16.68 9.57 8.89
C ASN A 90 -17.36 8.66 7.84
N LEU A 91 -16.64 8.36 6.78
CA LEU A 91 -17.08 7.52 5.65
C LEU A 91 -16.41 6.13 5.66
N SER A 92 -15.52 5.88 6.61
CA SER A 92 -14.78 4.63 6.76
C SER A 92 -15.74 3.44 6.84
N HIS A 93 -15.34 2.32 6.22
CA HIS A 93 -16.04 1.02 6.25
C HIS A 93 -17.47 0.97 5.66
N LYS A 94 -18.07 2.10 5.27
CA LYS A 94 -19.41 2.14 4.68
C LYS A 94 -19.41 2.58 3.21
N LYS A 95 -18.62 3.60 2.89
CA LYS A 95 -18.68 4.29 1.58
C LYS A 95 -17.35 4.31 0.85
N VAL A 96 -16.25 4.31 1.60
CA VAL A 96 -14.89 4.28 1.05
C VAL A 96 -14.37 2.85 1.05
N ILE A 97 -14.05 2.32 -0.13
CA ILE A 97 -13.59 0.95 -0.33
C ILE A 97 -12.13 0.97 -0.73
N ASN A 98 -11.26 0.34 0.05
CA ASN A 98 -9.92 -0.03 -0.39
C ASN A 98 -10.02 -1.21 -1.36
N TYR A 99 -9.71 -1.02 -2.64
CA TYR A 99 -9.79 -2.07 -3.65
C TYR A 99 -8.43 -2.64 -4.05
N GLN A 100 -7.33 -1.95 -3.73
CA GLN A 100 -5.98 -2.40 -4.04
C GLN A 100 -4.97 -1.80 -3.06
N THR A 101 -3.93 -2.57 -2.72
CA THR A 101 -2.81 -2.10 -1.91
C THR A 101 -1.51 -2.57 -2.55
N THR A 102 -0.54 -1.68 -2.66
CA THR A 102 0.75 -1.96 -3.30
C THR A 102 1.89 -1.53 -2.39
N PRO A 103 2.88 -2.39 -2.10
CA PRO A 103 4.01 -2.01 -1.27
C PRO A 103 4.87 -0.96 -1.96
N VAL A 104 5.37 -0.01 -1.18
CA VAL A 104 6.44 0.90 -1.58
C VAL A 104 7.74 0.33 -1.05
N VAL A 105 8.69 0.14 -1.94
CA VAL A 105 9.94 -0.55 -1.66
C VAL A 105 11.09 0.39 -1.95
N ASP A 106 12.05 0.47 -1.03
CA ASP A 106 13.27 1.25 -1.23
C ASP A 106 14.29 0.55 -2.15
N SER A 107 15.44 1.18 -2.37
CA SER A 107 16.52 0.62 -3.17
C SER A 107 17.09 -0.70 -2.62
N ASN A 108 16.92 -0.96 -1.32
CA ASN A 108 17.41 -2.14 -0.63
C ASN A 108 16.38 -3.27 -0.61
N LYS A 109 15.26 -3.13 -1.33
CA LYS A 109 14.15 -4.07 -1.35
C LYS A 109 13.40 -4.16 -0.01
N ILE A 110 13.50 -3.14 0.83
CA ILE A 110 12.78 -3.04 2.10
C ILE A 110 11.46 -2.31 1.87
N VAL A 111 10.37 -2.85 2.37
CA VAL A 111 9.06 -2.19 2.32
C VAL A 111 9.07 -1.02 3.30
N THR A 112 8.95 0.20 2.79
CA THR A 112 8.95 1.45 3.58
C THR A 112 7.55 2.04 3.75
N GLY A 113 6.54 1.42 3.16
CA GLY A 113 5.16 1.90 3.19
C GLY A 113 4.29 1.20 2.17
N PHE A 114 3.10 1.75 1.96
CA PHE A 114 2.10 1.21 1.05
C PHE A 114 1.35 2.32 0.34
N VAL A 115 1.02 2.09 -0.93
CA VAL A 115 0.00 2.86 -1.65
C VAL A 115 -1.32 2.13 -1.53
N TYR A 116 -2.29 2.79 -0.93
CA TYR A 116 -3.68 2.34 -0.84
C TYR A 116 -4.49 3.00 -1.95
N TYR A 117 -5.35 2.21 -2.59
CA TYR A 117 -6.23 2.67 -3.65
C TYR A 117 -7.67 2.56 -3.16
N PHE A 118 -8.28 3.72 -2.98
CA PHE A 118 -9.65 3.83 -2.52
C PHE A 118 -10.58 4.21 -3.66
N LYS A 119 -11.82 3.75 -3.57
CA LYS A 119 -12.92 4.26 -4.37
C LYS A 119 -14.11 4.69 -3.51
N VAL A 120 -14.81 5.73 -3.92
CA VAL A 120 -16.02 6.25 -3.27
C VAL A 120 -16.90 6.94 -4.30
N GLU A 121 -18.21 6.73 -4.25
CA GLU A 121 -19.14 7.43 -5.14
C GLU A 121 -19.26 8.91 -4.73
N SER A 122 -19.18 9.83 -5.68
CA SER A 122 -19.28 11.28 -5.44
C SER A 122 -20.57 11.65 -4.70
N ARG A 123 -21.70 11.03 -5.07
CA ARG A 123 -23.00 11.20 -4.39
C ARG A 123 -23.01 10.82 -2.90
N ASP A 124 -22.09 9.97 -2.47
CA ASP A 124 -21.99 9.54 -1.07
C ASP A 124 -21.15 10.51 -0.22
N LEU A 125 -20.51 11.50 -0.86
CA LEU A 125 -19.71 12.51 -0.20
C LEU A 125 -20.58 13.73 0.18
N PRO A 126 -20.76 14.02 1.48
CA PRO A 126 -21.53 15.17 1.96
C PRO A 126 -20.86 16.51 1.62
N SER A 127 -19.55 16.53 1.32
CA SER A 127 -18.85 17.70 0.83
C SER A 127 -17.96 17.36 -0.37
N ILE A 128 -17.53 18.40 -1.08
CA ILE A 128 -16.61 18.31 -2.22
C ILE A 128 -15.14 18.14 -1.80
N SER A 129 -14.92 17.33 -0.76
CA SER A 129 -13.60 17.06 -0.23
C SER A 129 -13.49 15.69 0.39
N ILE A 130 -12.27 15.18 0.43
CA ILE A 130 -11.92 13.93 1.09
C ILE A 130 -10.61 14.08 1.87
N THR A 131 -10.60 13.51 3.06
CA THR A 131 -9.44 13.42 3.94
C THR A 131 -9.21 11.96 4.28
N ILE A 132 -7.96 11.51 4.16
CA ILE A 132 -7.56 10.17 4.60
C ILE A 132 -6.55 10.34 5.73
N LYS A 133 -6.82 9.67 6.85
CA LYS A 133 -5.95 9.62 8.03
C LYS A 133 -5.54 8.17 8.26
N GLY A 134 -4.40 7.96 8.90
CA GLY A 134 -3.98 6.64 9.34
C GLY A 134 -4.01 6.53 10.85
N ILE A 135 -4.07 5.31 11.34
CA ILE A 135 -3.83 4.98 12.75
C ILE A 135 -2.54 4.16 12.79
N ASN A 136 -1.59 4.57 13.60
CA ASN A 136 -0.31 3.86 13.75
C ASN A 136 -0.45 2.63 14.67
N GLN A 137 0.62 1.85 14.84
CA GLN A 137 0.58 0.63 15.67
C GLN A 137 0.34 0.93 17.16
N LEU A 138 0.53 2.18 17.60
CA LEU A 138 0.24 2.65 18.96
C LEU A 138 -1.20 3.18 19.13
N GLY A 139 -2.03 3.12 18.09
CA GLY A 139 -3.41 3.63 18.13
C GLY A 139 -3.53 5.15 17.97
N GLN A 140 -2.45 5.84 17.62
CA GLN A 140 -2.41 7.29 17.43
C GLN A 140 -2.81 7.67 16.00
N ILE A 141 -3.52 8.79 15.85
CA ILE A 141 -3.93 9.30 14.54
C ILE A 141 -2.75 10.02 13.87
N VAL A 142 -2.39 9.55 12.69
CA VAL A 142 -1.48 10.23 11.76
C VAL A 142 -2.34 10.97 10.73
N ASN A 143 -2.33 12.30 10.80
CA ASN A 143 -3.12 13.13 9.91
C ASN A 143 -2.55 13.08 8.48
N GLY A 144 -3.44 12.93 7.50
CA GLY A 144 -3.12 13.20 6.10
C GLY A 144 -3.68 14.54 5.63
N ASN A 145 -3.46 14.86 4.35
CA ASN A 145 -4.03 16.04 3.72
C ASN A 145 -5.50 15.85 3.35
N THR A 146 -6.20 16.98 3.24
CA THR A 146 -7.52 17.07 2.63
C THR A 146 -7.35 17.49 1.18
N VAL A 147 -8.05 16.81 0.27
CA VAL A 147 -8.13 17.19 -1.14
C VAL A 147 -9.58 17.54 -1.46
N SER A 148 -9.82 18.79 -1.85
CA SER A 148 -11.09 19.22 -2.42
C SER A 148 -11.11 19.02 -3.94
N PHE A 149 -12.28 19.12 -4.55
CA PHE A 149 -12.48 19.03 -6.00
C PHE A 149 -13.70 19.89 -6.37
N ASP A 150 -13.84 20.25 -7.64
CA ASP A 150 -15.06 20.90 -8.11
C ASP A 150 -16.13 19.85 -8.44
N ARG A 151 -17.39 20.15 -8.12
CA ARG A 151 -18.53 19.30 -8.47
C ARG A 151 -19.47 20.01 -9.43
N GLU A 152 -19.68 19.41 -10.60
CA GLU A 152 -20.64 19.85 -11.63
C GLU A 152 -21.99 19.12 -11.52
#